data_AF-A0A264Y759-F1
#
_entry.id   AF-A0A264Y759-F1
#
_cell.length_a   1.000
_cell.length_b   1.000
_cell.length_c   1.000
_cell.angle_alpha   90.00
_cell.angle_beta   90.00
_cell.angle_gamma   90.00
#
_symmetry.space_group_name_H-M   'P 1'
#
loop_
_entity.id
_entity.type
_entity.pdbx_description
1 polymer ?
#
loop_
_entity_poly.entity_id
_entity_poly.type
_entity_poly.pdbx_seq_one_letter_code
_entity_poly.pdbx_strand_id
1 'polypeptide(L)'
;MKYLLFLLSTFAVAFGCSSQARQAENASNADSAVVADVADSEYTDISKLRITPIGRYRSYYTMFYRVSGATTTGNMAYTLTMKDSVANCDESSFCYTMANLHGPNSSYGNRFEVYKKNAEGWGRMPFKGGFTDLGYELLTGKSAEMEFSSNKFATPLKNGTYKLCKKVHFNINPHFKLTSDSIVPTATGSMCGAFECRVLSSRSDSIRMIVINHTQNTCRLSGLPSILDANTQNRHPLTRSGTTKAYEWMQANGQIKPGEGILLVIPTSWNLKDIGDAYKRSYYESGRLSEGVYSVSTLMEIELEAEFRLK
;
A
#
# COMPACT_ATOMS: atom_id res chain seq x y z
N MET A 1 6.20 -35.80 44.80
CA MET A 1 6.91 -34.57 44.39
C MET A 1 6.70 -34.43 42.88
N LYS A 2 5.71 -33.64 42.45
CA LYS A 2 5.76 -32.20 42.07
C LYS A 2 6.02 -32.02 40.55
N TYR A 3 4.93 -31.67 39.83
CA TYR A 3 4.74 -30.72 38.69
C TYR A 3 5.71 -30.77 37.48
N LEU A 4 5.44 -30.31 36.25
CA LEU A 4 4.31 -29.91 35.37
C LEU A 4 5.02 -29.28 34.14
N LEU A 5 4.57 -29.51 32.89
CA LEU A 5 4.49 -28.57 31.73
C LEU A 5 4.42 -29.39 30.41
N PHE A 6 3.25 -29.58 29.81
CA PHE A 6 2.48 -28.74 28.86
C PHE A 6 2.88 -28.82 27.38
N LEU A 7 1.86 -29.14 26.57
CA LEU A 7 1.81 -29.42 25.14
C LEU A 7 2.14 -28.22 24.23
N LEU A 8 2.57 -28.53 23.00
CA LEU A 8 1.93 -27.99 21.79
C LEU A 8 2.04 -28.99 20.64
N SER A 9 0.88 -29.58 20.32
CA SER A 9 0.65 -30.59 19.29
C SER A 9 0.54 -29.98 17.90
N THR A 10 1.33 -30.53 17.00
CA THR A 10 1.12 -30.62 15.55
C THR A 10 -0.24 -31.26 15.27
N PHE A 11 -1.04 -30.67 14.38
CA PHE A 11 -2.12 -31.38 13.69
C PHE A 11 -2.05 -31.07 12.20
N ALA A 12 -1.64 -32.10 11.45
CA ALA A 12 -1.95 -32.27 10.05
C ALA A 12 -2.89 -33.47 9.96
N VAL A 13 -4.09 -33.31 9.37
CA VAL A 13 -4.80 -34.39 8.66
C VAL A 13 -5.61 -33.77 7.51
N ALA A 14 -5.47 -34.39 6.35
CA ALA A 14 -6.01 -34.04 5.05
C ALA A 14 -7.40 -34.63 4.77
N PHE A 15 -8.14 -33.96 3.88
CA PHE A 15 -9.07 -34.51 2.87
C PHE A 15 -8.98 -33.50 1.70
N GLY A 16 -8.81 -33.81 0.43
CA GLY A 16 -9.05 -35.01 -0.38
C GLY A 16 -9.70 -34.55 -1.68
N CYS A 17 -8.94 -34.59 -2.78
CA CYS A 17 -9.30 -34.46 -4.21
C CYS A 17 -10.68 -33.91 -4.65
N SER A 18 -10.68 -32.77 -5.37
CA SER A 18 -11.12 -32.67 -6.78
C SER A 18 -11.26 -31.21 -7.25
N SER A 19 -10.20 -30.64 -7.79
CA SER A 19 -10.25 -29.61 -8.86
C SER A 19 -8.84 -29.35 -9.40
N GLN A 20 -8.09 -30.42 -9.63
CA GLN A 20 -6.72 -30.40 -10.14
C GLN A 20 -6.63 -30.12 -11.65
N ALA A 21 -7.64 -29.42 -12.22
CA ALA A 21 -7.73 -29.15 -13.66
C ALA A 21 -7.98 -27.67 -14.02
N ARG A 22 -7.87 -26.73 -13.06
CA ARG A 22 -7.90 -25.27 -13.35
C ARG A 22 -6.83 -24.44 -12.60
N GLN A 23 -5.79 -25.10 -12.09
CA GLN A 23 -4.69 -24.44 -11.36
C GLN A 23 -3.34 -24.50 -12.10
N ALA A 24 -3.33 -24.84 -13.38
CA ALA A 24 -2.09 -24.94 -14.18
C ALA A 24 -1.78 -23.71 -15.06
N GLU A 25 -2.49 -22.59 -14.91
CA GLU A 25 -2.17 -21.33 -15.64
C GLU A 25 -1.86 -20.11 -14.74
N ASN A 26 -1.91 -20.24 -13.41
CA ASN A 26 -1.67 -19.11 -12.49
C ASN A 26 -0.34 -19.20 -11.71
N ALA A 27 0.62 -19.96 -12.22
CA ALA A 27 1.93 -20.15 -11.61
C ALA A 27 3.09 -19.70 -12.52
N SER A 28 2.98 -18.53 -13.13
CA SER A 28 4.11 -17.66 -13.49
C SER A 28 3.53 -16.43 -14.17
N ASN A 29 3.50 -15.31 -13.46
CA ASN A 29 3.59 -13.95 -14.00
C ASN A 29 3.36 -13.00 -12.82
N ALA A 30 4.24 -13.07 -11.82
CA ALA A 30 4.64 -11.87 -11.10
C ALA A 30 5.60 -11.08 -12.01
N ASP A 31 5.16 -10.80 -13.24
CA ASP A 31 5.71 -9.72 -14.02
C ASP A 31 5.19 -8.46 -13.35
N SER A 32 5.98 -8.00 -12.37
CA SER A 32 6.18 -6.57 -12.14
C SER A 32 6.09 -5.90 -13.50
N ALA A 33 5.01 -5.16 -13.76
CA ALA A 33 4.84 -4.41 -14.98
C ALA A 33 6.20 -3.78 -15.34
N VAL A 34 6.69 -4.09 -16.53
CA VAL A 34 7.91 -3.49 -17.07
C VAL A 34 7.64 -2.00 -17.15
N VAL A 35 8.03 -1.26 -16.11
CA VAL A 35 8.13 0.20 -16.19
C VAL A 35 9.39 0.41 -17.02
N ALA A 36 9.20 0.75 -18.29
CA ALA A 36 10.27 1.17 -19.18
C ALA A 36 11.09 2.28 -18.51
N ASP A 37 12.38 2.39 -18.84
CA ASP A 37 13.24 3.48 -18.37
C ASP A 37 12.55 4.83 -18.64
N VAL A 38 12.06 5.47 -17.58
CA VAL A 38 11.37 6.76 -17.68
C VAL A 38 12.43 7.84 -17.84
N ALA A 39 12.35 8.62 -18.92
CA ALA A 39 13.26 9.75 -19.12
C ALA A 39 13.08 10.78 -17.98
N ASP A 40 14.19 11.32 -17.48
CA ASP A 40 14.18 12.28 -16.36
C ASP A 40 13.27 13.51 -16.61
N SER A 41 13.05 13.86 -17.89
CA SER A 41 12.18 14.96 -18.33
C SER A 41 10.68 14.73 -18.10
N GLU A 42 10.25 13.48 -17.89
CA GLU A 42 8.85 13.16 -17.64
C GLU A 42 8.45 13.37 -16.17
N TYR A 43 9.44 13.47 -15.30
CA TYR A 43 9.20 13.71 -13.88
C TYR A 43 8.98 15.18 -13.55
N THR A 44 8.30 15.40 -12.43
CA THR A 44 8.10 16.73 -11.87
C THR A 44 9.45 17.37 -11.54
N ASP A 45 9.63 18.59 -12.03
CA ASP A 45 10.76 19.43 -11.67
C ASP A 45 10.65 19.86 -10.20
N ILE A 46 11.37 19.16 -9.34
CA ILE A 46 11.34 19.36 -7.89
C ILE A 46 11.79 20.76 -7.46
N SER A 47 12.55 21.49 -8.30
CA SER A 47 13.00 22.84 -7.99
C SER A 47 11.85 23.85 -7.96
N LYS A 48 10.73 23.52 -8.61
CA LYS A 48 9.51 24.32 -8.64
C LYS A 48 8.56 24.00 -7.48
N LEU A 49 8.87 22.99 -6.66
CA LEU A 49 7.99 22.52 -5.61
C LEU A 49 8.31 23.18 -4.27
N ARG A 50 7.26 23.39 -3.47
CA ARG A 50 7.43 23.83 -2.08
C ARG A 50 7.54 22.62 -1.16
N ILE A 51 8.64 22.55 -0.42
CA ILE A 51 8.97 21.46 0.51
C ILE A 51 8.93 21.99 1.95
N THR A 52 8.07 21.41 2.80
CA THR A 52 7.89 21.86 4.19
C THR A 52 7.97 20.66 5.16
N PRO A 53 8.69 20.74 6.28
CA PRO A 53 8.76 19.63 7.24
C PRO A 53 7.38 19.25 7.79
N ILE A 54 7.07 17.95 7.84
CA ILE A 54 5.86 17.42 8.52
C ILE A 54 6.25 16.85 9.87
N GLY A 55 7.40 16.18 9.97
CA GLY A 55 7.88 15.61 11.21
C GLY A 55 8.90 14.50 11.01
N ARG A 56 9.23 13.84 12.11
CA ARG A 56 10.16 12.71 12.17
C ARG A 56 9.45 11.52 12.82
N TYR A 57 9.66 10.33 12.30
CA TYR A 57 9.22 9.11 12.97
C TYR A 57 10.36 8.50 13.80
N ARG A 58 10.04 8.07 15.03
CA ARG A 58 10.98 7.50 16.03
C ARG A 58 12.20 8.37 16.30
N SER A 59 12.04 9.70 16.22
CA SER A 59 13.04 10.73 16.52
C SER A 59 14.42 10.67 15.82
N TYR A 60 14.77 9.60 15.09
CA TYR A 60 16.14 9.35 14.60
C TYR A 60 16.27 8.69 13.21
N TYR A 61 15.20 8.18 12.57
CA TYR A 61 15.37 7.26 11.42
C TYR A 61 14.80 7.72 10.08
N THR A 62 13.77 8.56 10.05
CA THR A 62 13.24 9.07 8.78
C THR A 62 12.60 10.43 9.00
N MET A 63 12.99 11.39 8.17
CA MET A 63 12.37 12.71 8.09
C MET A 63 11.35 12.74 6.97
N PHE A 64 10.23 13.39 7.22
CA PHE A 64 9.14 13.55 6.27
C PHE A 64 8.92 15.03 5.98
N TYR A 65 8.78 15.33 4.69
CA TYR A 65 8.44 16.65 4.21
C TYR A 65 7.20 16.56 3.32
N ARG A 66 6.34 17.57 3.44
CA ARG A 66 5.23 17.83 2.53
C ARG A 66 5.82 18.46 1.28
N VAL A 67 5.41 17.95 0.14
CA VAL A 67 5.67 18.53 -1.17
C VAL A 67 4.35 19.10 -1.67
N SER A 68 4.37 20.31 -2.21
CA SER A 68 3.17 21.00 -2.73
C SER A 68 3.50 21.81 -3.97
N GLY A 69 2.49 22.02 -4.81
CA GLY A 69 2.62 22.74 -6.08
C GLY A 69 2.85 21.84 -7.30
N ALA A 70 2.64 20.53 -7.18
CA ALA A 70 2.67 19.63 -8.33
C ALA A 70 1.38 19.79 -9.15
N THR A 71 1.49 19.67 -10.47
CA THR A 71 0.33 19.71 -11.38
C THR A 71 -0.48 18.43 -11.28
N THR A 72 -1.80 18.55 -11.25
CA THR A 72 -2.70 17.39 -11.37
C THR A 72 -3.06 17.15 -12.83
N THR A 73 -3.24 15.89 -13.20
CA THR A 73 -3.80 15.48 -14.51
C THR A 73 -5.29 15.80 -14.65
N GLY A 74 -5.99 16.05 -13.53
CA GLY A 74 -7.45 16.17 -13.51
C GLY A 74 -8.19 14.82 -13.46
N ASN A 75 -7.46 13.70 -13.62
CA ASN A 75 -8.06 12.36 -13.70
C ASN A 75 -8.03 11.62 -12.35
N MET A 76 -8.93 10.66 -12.19
CA MET A 76 -8.88 9.68 -11.09
C MET A 76 -7.93 8.54 -11.47
N ALA A 77 -7.10 8.06 -10.53
CA ALA A 77 -6.38 6.80 -10.67
C ALA A 77 -7.33 5.60 -10.58
N TYR A 78 -8.21 5.61 -9.57
CA TYR A 78 -9.18 4.53 -9.32
C TYR A 78 -10.55 5.10 -9.01
N THR A 79 -11.59 4.37 -9.41
CA THR A 79 -12.99 4.72 -9.12
C THR A 79 -13.74 3.52 -8.56
N LEU A 80 -14.71 3.82 -7.70
CA LEU A 80 -15.71 2.89 -7.20
C LEU A 80 -17.06 3.44 -7.61
N THR A 81 -17.83 2.66 -8.36
CA THR A 81 -19.16 3.03 -8.81
C THR A 81 -20.15 1.94 -8.43
N MET A 82 -21.25 2.31 -7.80
CA MET A 82 -22.34 1.37 -7.52
C MET A 82 -23.13 1.18 -8.81
N LYS A 83 -23.48 -0.06 -9.15
CA LYS A 83 -24.42 -0.29 -10.26
C LYS A 83 -25.77 0.29 -9.83
N ASP A 84 -26.39 1.10 -10.69
CA ASP A 84 -27.71 1.69 -10.41
C ASP A 84 -28.63 0.64 -9.83
N SER A 85 -29.39 0.99 -8.78
CA SER A 85 -30.26 0.08 -8.03
C SER A 85 -31.08 -0.78 -8.99
N VAL A 86 -30.58 -1.97 -9.34
CA VAL A 86 -31.25 -2.82 -10.30
C VAL A 86 -32.44 -3.37 -9.54
N ALA A 87 -33.64 -3.09 -10.03
CA ALA A 87 -34.88 -3.64 -9.53
C ALA A 87 -34.95 -5.19 -9.55
N ASN A 88 -33.84 -5.88 -9.89
CA ASN A 88 -33.69 -7.31 -10.08
C ASN A 88 -32.36 -7.86 -9.53
N CYS A 89 -31.63 -7.14 -8.66
CA CYS A 89 -30.79 -7.86 -7.71
C CYS A 89 -31.80 -8.42 -6.71
N ASP A 90 -32.05 -9.73 -6.69
CA ASP A 90 -32.77 -10.37 -5.60
C ASP A 90 -32.32 -9.69 -4.31
N GLU A 91 -33.24 -9.25 -3.43
CA GLU A 91 -33.04 -8.38 -2.23
C GLU A 91 -31.86 -8.78 -1.30
N SER A 92 -31.19 -9.87 -1.64
CA SER A 92 -30.00 -10.49 -1.11
C SER A 92 -28.63 -9.99 -1.63
N SER A 93 -28.48 -9.00 -2.52
CA SER A 93 -27.14 -8.51 -2.96
C SER A 93 -27.04 -7.04 -3.42
N PHE A 94 -25.81 -6.52 -3.53
CA PHE A 94 -25.50 -5.26 -4.22
C PHE A 94 -24.31 -5.43 -5.17
N CYS A 95 -24.33 -4.72 -6.30
CA CYS A 95 -23.26 -4.77 -7.30
C CYS A 95 -22.49 -3.45 -7.39
N TYR A 96 -21.18 -3.53 -7.58
CA TYR A 96 -20.31 -2.38 -7.76
C TYR A 96 -19.22 -2.67 -8.78
N THR A 97 -18.73 -1.63 -9.42
CA THR A 97 -17.60 -1.68 -10.34
C THR A 97 -16.42 -0.95 -9.71
N MET A 98 -15.29 -1.64 -9.63
CA MET A 98 -13.99 -1.03 -9.36
C MET A 98 -13.28 -0.84 -10.69
N ALA A 99 -12.75 0.34 -10.96
CA ALA A 99 -11.93 0.59 -12.15
C ALA A 99 -10.58 1.20 -11.76
N ASN A 100 -9.53 0.70 -12.39
CA ASN A 100 -8.21 1.32 -12.38
C ASN A 100 -8.05 2.00 -13.72
N LEU A 101 -8.21 3.33 -13.74
CA LEU A 101 -8.17 4.11 -14.97
C LEU A 101 -6.72 4.38 -15.38
N HIS A 102 -5.93 4.84 -14.41
CA HIS A 102 -4.56 5.32 -14.65
C HIS A 102 -3.57 4.97 -13.54
N GLY A 103 -4.04 4.36 -12.44
CA GLY A 103 -3.18 3.99 -11.31
C GLY A 103 -2.32 2.76 -11.60
N PRO A 104 -1.30 2.48 -10.76
CA PRO A 104 -0.51 1.25 -10.83
C PRO A 104 -1.37 -0.01 -10.72
N ASN A 105 -0.83 -1.16 -11.15
CA ASN A 105 -1.46 -2.44 -10.80
C ASN A 105 -1.61 -2.53 -9.28
N SER A 106 -2.82 -2.89 -8.87
CA SER A 106 -3.18 -2.88 -7.46
C SER A 106 -3.75 -4.22 -7.07
N SER A 107 -3.47 -4.63 -5.85
CA SER A 107 -4.20 -5.68 -5.19
C SER A 107 -5.21 -5.02 -4.25
N TYR A 108 -6.49 -5.34 -4.38
CA TYR A 108 -7.45 -5.00 -3.36
C TYR A 108 -7.89 -6.28 -2.64
N GLY A 109 -7.65 -6.32 -1.33
CA GLY A 109 -8.06 -7.41 -0.47
C GLY A 109 -9.44 -7.18 0.17
N ASN A 110 -9.78 -8.06 1.10
CA ASN A 110 -11.04 -8.15 1.87
C ASN A 110 -11.37 -6.93 2.76
N ARG A 111 -10.71 -5.79 2.56
CA ARG A 111 -10.90 -4.59 3.38
C ARG A 111 -11.92 -3.68 2.72
N PHE A 112 -13.17 -4.09 2.83
CA PHE A 112 -14.27 -3.20 2.57
C PHE A 112 -15.15 -3.11 3.81
N GLU A 113 -15.69 -1.92 3.98
CA GLU A 113 -16.57 -1.61 5.08
C GLU A 113 -17.88 -1.12 4.47
N VAL A 114 -18.99 -1.61 4.99
CA VAL A 114 -20.31 -1.11 4.61
C VAL A 114 -20.89 -0.40 5.80
N TYR A 115 -21.44 0.78 5.55
CA TYR A 115 -22.12 1.58 6.55
C TYR A 115 -23.57 1.78 6.15
N LYS A 116 -24.47 1.82 7.13
CA LYS A 116 -25.87 2.17 6.95
C LYS A 116 -26.11 3.58 7.49
N LYS A 117 -26.85 4.38 6.73
CA LYS A 117 -27.31 5.70 7.17
C LYS A 117 -28.41 5.53 8.22
N ASN A 118 -28.25 6.18 9.36
CA ASN A 118 -29.22 6.28 10.44
C ASN A 118 -29.36 7.76 10.87
N ALA A 119 -30.17 8.04 11.89
CA ALA A 119 -30.40 9.41 12.37
C ALA A 119 -29.14 10.09 12.95
N GLU A 120 -28.18 9.30 13.46
CA GLU A 120 -26.95 9.76 14.09
C GLU A 120 -25.74 9.80 13.11
N GLY A 121 -25.94 9.37 11.86
CA GLY A 121 -24.92 9.34 10.82
C GLY A 121 -24.74 7.94 10.21
N TRP A 122 -23.49 7.49 10.09
CA TRP A 122 -23.12 6.24 9.41
C TRP A 122 -22.77 5.16 10.44
N GLY A 123 -23.62 4.13 10.56
CA GLY A 123 -23.38 2.96 11.41
C GLY A 123 -22.72 1.83 10.63
N ARG A 124 -21.58 1.30 11.11
CA ARG A 124 -20.86 0.18 10.47
C ARG A 124 -21.69 -1.11 10.50
N MET A 125 -21.81 -1.78 9.36
CA MET A 125 -22.51 -3.06 9.22
C MET A 125 -21.54 -4.22 9.52
N PRO A 126 -21.81 -5.06 10.53
CA PRO A 126 -20.92 -6.16 10.88
C PRO A 126 -21.05 -7.34 9.90
N PHE A 127 -19.92 -7.94 9.54
CA PHE A 127 -19.88 -9.22 8.80
C PHE A 127 -20.11 -10.42 9.72
N LYS A 128 -20.53 -11.55 9.14
CA LYS A 128 -20.50 -12.85 9.84
C LYS A 128 -19.05 -13.22 10.19
N GLY A 129 -18.85 -13.84 11.35
CA GLY A 129 -17.54 -14.34 11.76
C GLY A 129 -16.98 -15.36 10.76
N GLY A 130 -15.65 -15.32 10.53
CA GLY A 130 -14.97 -16.24 9.62
C GLY A 130 -15.11 -15.92 8.13
N PHE A 131 -15.74 -14.81 7.77
CA PHE A 131 -15.81 -14.37 6.37
C PHE A 131 -14.41 -13.98 5.85
N THR A 132 -13.97 -14.68 4.80
CA THR A 132 -12.80 -14.35 4.00
C THR A 132 -13.22 -14.26 2.54
N ASP A 133 -13.08 -13.09 1.93
CA ASP A 133 -13.18 -12.95 0.48
C ASP A 133 -11.81 -13.27 -0.17
N LEU A 134 -11.75 -13.41 -1.48
CA LEU A 134 -10.48 -13.54 -2.19
C LEU A 134 -9.97 -12.14 -2.56
N GLY A 135 -8.65 -11.95 -2.49
CA GLY A 135 -8.03 -10.74 -3.02
C GLY A 135 -8.12 -10.73 -4.54
N TYR A 136 -8.37 -9.55 -5.11
CA TYR A 136 -8.45 -9.35 -6.55
C TYR A 136 -7.34 -8.40 -6.99
N GLU A 137 -6.78 -8.67 -8.15
CA GLU A 137 -5.87 -7.76 -8.83
C GLU A 137 -6.65 -6.88 -9.81
N LEU A 138 -6.37 -5.57 -9.79
CA LEU A 138 -6.92 -4.60 -10.71
C LEU A 138 -5.79 -3.95 -11.51
N LEU A 139 -5.62 -4.46 -12.74
CA LEU A 139 -4.62 -3.96 -13.69
C LEU A 139 -5.00 -2.58 -14.22
N THR A 140 -3.99 -1.78 -14.57
CA THR A 140 -4.19 -0.46 -15.17
C THR A 140 -5.05 -0.54 -16.44
N GLY A 141 -6.01 0.38 -16.57
CA GLY A 141 -6.96 0.44 -17.68
C GLY A 141 -8.05 -0.63 -17.64
N LYS A 142 -8.17 -1.40 -16.55
CA LYS A 142 -9.19 -2.46 -16.38
C LYS A 142 -10.21 -2.10 -15.32
N SER A 143 -11.36 -2.75 -15.42
CA SER A 143 -12.44 -2.71 -14.44
C SER A 143 -12.92 -4.11 -14.08
N ALA A 144 -13.38 -4.27 -12.84
CA ALA A 144 -14.01 -5.49 -12.36
C ALA A 144 -15.38 -5.14 -11.79
N GLU A 145 -16.41 -5.85 -12.28
CA GLU A 145 -17.72 -5.86 -11.65
C GLU A 145 -17.75 -6.93 -10.56
N MET A 146 -18.30 -6.55 -9.41
CA MET A 146 -18.34 -7.36 -8.21
C MET A 146 -19.76 -7.36 -7.67
N GLU A 147 -20.24 -8.53 -7.28
CA GLU A 147 -21.49 -8.71 -6.57
C GLU A 147 -21.20 -9.10 -5.12
N PHE A 148 -21.92 -8.49 -4.18
CA PHE A 148 -21.79 -8.81 -2.77
C PHE A 148 -23.14 -9.18 -2.17
N SER A 149 -23.25 -10.41 -1.65
CA SER A 149 -24.48 -10.85 -1.02
C SER A 149 -24.66 -10.25 0.39
N SER A 150 -25.85 -9.71 0.64
CA SER A 150 -26.30 -9.22 1.94
C SER A 150 -26.28 -10.31 3.01
N ASN A 151 -26.30 -11.60 2.64
CA ASN A 151 -26.24 -12.71 3.59
C ASN A 151 -24.86 -12.88 4.27
N LYS A 152 -23.82 -12.17 3.80
CA LYS A 152 -22.48 -12.17 4.40
C LYS A 152 -22.40 -11.28 5.64
N PHE A 153 -23.39 -10.40 5.85
CA PHE A 153 -23.51 -9.60 7.06
C PHE A 153 -24.11 -10.40 8.21
N ALA A 154 -23.72 -10.09 9.45
CA ALA A 154 -24.26 -10.73 10.65
C ALA A 154 -25.78 -10.56 10.73
N THR A 155 -26.27 -9.41 10.27
CA THR A 155 -27.69 -9.18 9.94
C THR A 155 -27.79 -8.82 8.46
N PRO A 156 -28.59 -9.54 7.66
CA PRO A 156 -28.80 -9.20 6.26
C PRO A 156 -29.18 -7.72 6.08
N LEU A 157 -28.61 -7.10 5.05
CA LEU A 157 -28.96 -5.73 4.70
C LEU A 157 -30.44 -5.67 4.32
N LYS A 158 -31.12 -4.62 4.78
CA LYS A 158 -32.53 -4.33 4.48
C LYS A 158 -32.64 -3.02 3.71
N ASN A 159 -33.85 -2.63 3.33
CA ASN A 159 -34.12 -1.32 2.72
C ASN A 159 -33.46 -0.18 3.50
N GLY A 160 -32.78 0.69 2.78
CA GLY A 160 -32.01 1.77 3.39
C GLY A 160 -30.95 2.37 2.47
N THR A 161 -30.35 3.45 2.95
CA THR A 161 -29.18 4.08 2.32
C THR A 161 -27.91 3.55 2.98
N TYR A 162 -26.95 3.16 2.16
CA TYR A 162 -25.70 2.56 2.57
C TYR A 162 -24.52 3.27 1.89
N LYS A 163 -23.34 3.09 2.47
CA LYS A 163 -22.06 3.53 1.90
C LYS A 163 -21.10 2.35 1.89
N LEU A 164 -20.53 2.08 0.73
CA LEU A 164 -19.44 1.12 0.57
C LEU A 164 -18.12 1.89 0.59
N CYS A 165 -17.22 1.51 1.50
CA CYS A 165 -15.85 2.00 1.55
C CYS A 165 -14.92 0.86 1.15
N LYS A 166 -14.07 1.08 0.14
CA LYS A 166 -13.11 0.10 -0.38
C LYS A 166 -11.72 0.69 -0.34
N LYS A 167 -10.75 -0.10 0.11
CA LYS A 167 -9.33 0.27 0.09
C LYS A 167 -8.63 -0.41 -1.06
N VAL A 168 -7.93 0.39 -1.86
CA VAL A 168 -7.03 -0.06 -2.92
C VAL A 168 -5.60 0.07 -2.43
N HIS A 169 -4.81 -0.99 -2.59
CA HIS A 169 -3.42 -1.03 -2.16
C HIS A 169 -2.50 -1.30 -3.36
N PHE A 170 -1.42 -0.54 -3.46
CA PHE A 170 -0.37 -0.80 -4.43
C PHE A 170 1.00 -0.56 -3.81
N ASN A 171 1.96 -1.40 -4.18
CA ASN A 171 3.32 -1.32 -3.66
C ASN A 171 4.12 -0.26 -4.42
N ILE A 172 5.01 0.42 -3.70
CA ILE A 172 6.00 1.30 -4.30
C ILE A 172 7.37 0.80 -3.85
N ASN A 173 8.29 0.63 -4.80
CA ASN A 173 9.59 0.02 -4.54
C ASN A 173 10.71 0.54 -5.47
N PRO A 174 10.97 1.86 -5.52
CA PRO A 174 12.03 2.39 -6.37
C PRO A 174 13.40 1.91 -5.90
N HIS A 175 14.22 1.50 -6.86
CA HIS A 175 15.58 0.99 -6.62
C HIS A 175 16.62 2.08 -6.81
N PHE A 176 17.75 1.91 -6.12
CA PHE A 176 18.90 2.80 -6.21
C PHE A 176 20.20 2.04 -5.97
N LYS A 177 21.29 2.56 -6.52
CA LYS A 177 22.65 2.13 -6.23
C LYS A 177 23.25 3.08 -5.18
N LEU A 178 23.77 2.51 -4.11
CA LEU A 178 24.57 3.20 -3.11
C LEU A 178 26.06 2.96 -3.42
N THR A 179 26.82 4.04 -3.54
CA THR A 179 28.28 4.04 -3.56
C THR A 179 28.82 4.76 -2.32
N SER A 180 30.14 4.75 -2.14
CA SER A 180 30.86 5.49 -1.10
C SER A 180 30.44 6.96 -1.04
N ASP A 181 30.23 7.59 -2.19
CA ASP A 181 30.00 9.02 -2.29
C ASP A 181 28.58 9.42 -2.68
N SER A 182 27.82 8.52 -3.33
CA SER A 182 26.56 8.88 -3.96
C SER A 182 25.46 7.84 -3.81
N ILE A 183 24.22 8.31 -3.92
CA ILE A 183 23.05 7.51 -4.21
C ILE A 183 22.60 7.87 -5.61
N VAL A 184 22.52 6.85 -6.46
CA VAL A 184 22.13 6.98 -7.87
C VAL A 184 20.84 6.20 -8.06
N PRO A 185 19.72 6.85 -8.43
CA PRO A 185 18.48 6.16 -8.70
C PRO A 185 18.60 5.26 -9.92
N THR A 186 17.78 4.23 -9.95
CA THR A 186 17.61 3.37 -11.12
C THR A 186 16.16 3.47 -11.59
N ALA A 187 15.89 3.13 -12.85
CA ALA A 187 14.53 3.11 -13.35
C ALA A 187 13.66 2.03 -12.69
N THR A 188 14.28 0.93 -12.22
CA THR A 188 13.57 -0.21 -11.66
C THR A 188 12.70 0.19 -10.46
N GLY A 189 11.40 -0.07 -10.57
CA GLY A 189 10.41 0.22 -9.53
C GLY A 189 10.12 1.70 -9.31
N SER A 190 10.73 2.60 -10.10
CA SER A 190 10.29 3.99 -10.20
C SER A 190 8.98 4.04 -11.00
N MET A 191 8.15 5.05 -10.75
CA MET A 191 6.86 5.24 -11.41
C MET A 191 6.69 6.69 -11.84
N CYS A 192 6.07 6.89 -12.99
CA CYS A 192 5.66 8.18 -13.52
C CYS A 192 4.22 8.09 -14.05
N GLY A 193 3.50 9.20 -14.13
CA GLY A 193 2.10 9.26 -14.56
C GLY A 193 1.15 9.65 -13.44
N ALA A 194 0.15 8.80 -13.14
CA ALA A 194 -0.86 9.07 -12.10
C ALA A 194 -0.23 9.32 -10.72
N PHE A 195 0.80 8.56 -10.39
CA PHE A 195 1.68 8.80 -9.26
C PHE A 195 3.12 8.84 -9.76
N GLU A 196 3.89 9.82 -9.28
CA GLU A 196 5.33 9.81 -9.42
C GLU A 196 5.93 9.24 -8.14
N CYS A 197 6.88 8.31 -8.30
CA CYS A 197 7.61 7.74 -7.18
C CYS A 197 9.01 7.36 -7.64
N ARG A 198 10.03 7.95 -7.02
CA ARG A 198 11.43 7.67 -7.34
C ARG A 198 12.36 8.03 -6.20
N VAL A 199 13.56 7.45 -6.25
CA VAL A 199 14.70 7.93 -5.45
C VAL A 199 15.33 9.12 -6.18
N LEU A 200 15.80 10.10 -5.43
CA LEU A 200 16.52 11.26 -5.94
C LEU A 200 18.01 11.04 -5.77
N SER A 201 18.79 11.47 -6.76
CA SER A 201 20.25 11.51 -6.65
C SER A 201 20.67 12.37 -5.45
N SER A 202 21.59 11.85 -4.65
CA SER A 202 22.09 12.53 -3.45
C SER A 202 23.49 12.05 -3.10
N ARG A 203 24.09 12.69 -2.08
CA ARG A 203 25.26 12.13 -1.40
C ARG A 203 24.86 10.83 -0.70
N SER A 204 25.85 9.98 -0.44
CA SER A 204 25.68 8.71 0.26
C SER A 204 25.26 8.83 1.74
N ASP A 205 24.91 10.01 2.24
CA ASP A 205 24.49 10.24 3.64
C ASP A 205 23.01 9.92 3.88
N SER A 206 22.18 10.11 2.86
CA SER A 206 20.74 10.10 2.99
C SER A 206 20.06 9.70 1.68
N ILE A 207 19.24 8.66 1.77
CA ILE A 207 18.33 8.22 0.73
C ILE A 207 17.14 9.17 0.73
N ARG A 208 16.88 9.77 -0.43
CA ARG A 208 15.78 10.72 -0.63
C ARG A 208 14.79 10.10 -1.61
N MET A 209 13.59 9.81 -1.15
CA MET A 209 12.53 9.26 -1.98
C MET A 209 11.37 10.23 -2.02
N ILE A 210 10.90 10.56 -3.22
CA ILE A 210 9.74 11.41 -3.42
C ILE A 210 8.56 10.57 -3.92
N VAL A 211 7.37 10.90 -3.43
CA VAL A 211 6.10 10.38 -3.92
C VAL A 211 5.18 11.57 -4.19
N ILE A 212 4.65 11.71 -5.41
CA ILE A 212 3.76 12.79 -5.81
C ILE A 212 2.46 12.20 -6.35
N ASN A 213 1.35 12.81 -5.99
CA ASN A 213 0.02 12.45 -6.46
C ASN A 213 -0.46 13.44 -7.53
N HIS A 214 -0.50 12.97 -8.78
CA HIS A 214 -1.02 13.75 -9.91
C HIS A 214 -2.50 13.49 -10.18
N THR A 215 -3.19 12.72 -9.34
CA THR A 215 -4.59 12.34 -9.55
C THR A 215 -5.53 13.13 -8.65
N GLN A 216 -6.83 12.97 -8.89
CA GLN A 216 -7.89 13.48 -8.03
C GLN A 216 -8.23 12.55 -6.85
N ASN A 217 -7.67 11.33 -6.80
CA ASN A 217 -7.78 10.50 -5.60
C ASN A 217 -6.93 11.10 -4.48
N THR A 218 -7.42 11.09 -3.25
CA THR A 218 -6.53 11.24 -2.09
C THR A 218 -5.91 9.88 -1.77
N CYS A 219 -4.59 9.83 -1.63
CA CYS A 219 -3.87 8.61 -1.27
C CYS A 219 -3.13 8.80 0.06
N ARG A 220 -2.56 7.72 0.57
CA ARG A 220 -1.78 7.71 1.80
C ARG A 220 -0.67 6.67 1.71
N LEU A 221 0.49 6.98 2.29
CA LEU A 221 1.45 5.93 2.63
C LEU A 221 0.91 5.11 3.82
N SER A 222 0.53 3.86 3.58
CA SER A 222 -0.05 2.96 4.60
C SER A 222 0.99 2.34 5.55
N GLY A 223 2.28 2.55 5.28
CA GLY A 223 3.38 2.12 6.12
C GLY A 223 4.61 3.02 5.95
N LEU A 224 5.54 2.94 6.89
CA LEU A 224 6.83 3.58 6.74
C LEU A 224 7.65 2.91 5.64
N PRO A 225 8.56 3.64 4.98
CA PRO A 225 9.50 3.06 4.04
C PRO A 225 10.45 2.09 4.74
N SER A 226 10.67 0.93 4.13
CA SER A 226 11.72 -0.02 4.48
C SER A 226 12.80 -0.04 3.41
N ILE A 227 14.05 -0.09 3.84
CA ILE A 227 15.17 -0.34 2.94
C ILE A 227 15.37 -1.85 2.81
N LEU A 228 15.37 -2.33 1.57
CA LEU A 228 15.62 -3.72 1.23
C LEU A 228 16.89 -3.81 0.41
N ASP A 229 17.75 -4.76 0.76
CA ASP A 229 18.79 -5.22 -0.15
C ASP A 229 18.15 -5.89 -1.36
N ALA A 230 18.48 -5.44 -2.58
CA ALA A 230 17.79 -5.89 -3.79
C ALA A 230 18.04 -7.38 -4.09
N ASN A 231 19.20 -7.92 -3.68
CA ASN A 231 19.59 -9.29 -3.97
C ASN A 231 19.00 -10.28 -2.95
N THR A 232 19.07 -9.94 -1.66
CA THR A 232 18.67 -10.83 -0.56
C THR A 232 17.25 -10.58 -0.07
N GLN A 233 16.63 -9.45 -0.46
CA GLN A 233 15.34 -8.97 0.05
C GLN A 233 15.31 -8.77 1.57
N ASN A 234 16.48 -8.74 2.22
CA ASN A 234 16.61 -8.48 3.64
C ASN A 234 16.26 -7.03 3.95
N ARG A 235 15.36 -6.85 4.92
CA ARG A 235 14.92 -5.51 5.38
C ARG A 235 15.88 -4.98 6.45
N HIS A 236 16.29 -3.72 6.31
CA HIS A 236 17.08 -3.05 7.34
C HIS A 236 16.26 -2.91 8.64
N PRO A 237 16.76 -3.41 9.80
CA PRO A 237 15.97 -3.58 11.03
C PRO A 237 15.39 -2.26 11.58
N LEU A 238 16.09 -1.14 11.38
CA LEU A 238 15.67 0.18 11.88
C LEU A 238 14.74 0.94 10.93
N THR A 239 14.56 0.44 9.70
CA THR A 239 13.61 0.99 8.72
C THR A 239 12.35 0.12 8.59
N ARG A 240 12.18 -0.83 9.50
CA ARG A 240 11.12 -1.83 9.38
C ARG A 240 9.73 -1.18 9.51
N SER A 241 8.95 -1.30 8.44
CA SER A 241 7.53 -0.98 8.40
C SER A 241 6.71 -2.03 9.15
N GLY A 242 5.52 -1.64 9.65
CA GLY A 242 4.53 -2.60 10.18
C GLY A 242 4.37 -2.66 11.70
N THR A 243 4.94 -1.73 12.47
CA THR A 243 4.54 -1.57 13.89
C THR A 243 3.26 -0.74 14.01
N THR A 244 2.40 -0.99 15.00
CA THR A 244 1.17 -0.20 15.22
C THR A 244 1.43 1.30 15.27
N LYS A 245 2.47 1.74 16.00
CA LYS A 245 2.88 3.15 16.07
C LYS A 245 3.31 3.74 14.72
N ALA A 246 3.91 2.93 13.85
CA ALA A 246 4.29 3.35 12.50
C ALA A 246 3.04 3.59 11.65
N TYR A 247 2.09 2.66 11.74
CA TYR A 247 0.80 2.78 11.07
C TYR A 247 0.05 4.02 11.56
N GLU A 248 -0.12 4.19 12.87
CA GLU A 248 -0.79 5.36 13.47
C GLU A 248 -0.16 6.69 13.04
N TRP A 249 1.18 6.78 13.07
CA TRP A 249 1.88 7.99 12.64
C TRP A 249 1.62 8.29 11.16
N MET A 250 1.64 7.26 10.31
CA MET A 250 1.37 7.42 8.88
C MET A 250 -0.10 7.71 8.58
N GLN A 251 -1.04 7.19 9.37
CA GLN A 251 -2.45 7.57 9.29
C GLN A 251 -2.64 9.08 9.52
N ALA A 252 -1.91 9.64 10.49
CA ALA A 252 -1.97 11.06 10.83
C ALA A 252 -1.21 11.98 9.86
N ASN A 253 -0.09 11.53 9.28
CA ASN A 253 0.85 12.40 8.55
C ASN A 253 1.03 12.05 7.06
N GLY A 254 0.74 10.80 6.68
CA GLY A 254 1.09 10.22 5.39
C GLY A 254 0.06 10.45 4.28
N GLN A 255 -1.02 11.21 4.53
CA GLN A 255 -2.03 11.53 3.52
C GLN A 255 -1.45 12.48 2.46
N ILE A 256 -1.70 12.21 1.19
CA ILE A 256 -1.23 12.98 0.04
C ILE A 256 -2.46 13.36 -0.81
N LYS A 257 -2.82 14.64 -0.80
CA LYS A 257 -3.95 15.17 -1.56
C LYS A 257 -3.58 15.34 -3.05
N PRO A 258 -4.57 15.60 -3.93
CA PRO A 258 -4.29 15.97 -5.32
C PRO A 258 -3.28 17.12 -5.43
N GLY A 259 -2.22 16.95 -6.22
CA GLY A 259 -1.18 17.97 -6.43
C GLY A 259 -0.18 18.11 -5.28
N GLU A 260 -0.26 17.23 -4.28
CA GLU A 260 0.70 17.14 -3.18
C GLU A 260 1.63 15.93 -3.35
N GLY A 261 2.67 15.91 -2.54
CA GLY A 261 3.57 14.78 -2.39
C GLY A 261 4.16 14.68 -0.99
N ILE A 262 4.96 13.63 -0.80
CA ILE A 262 5.80 13.44 0.39
C ILE A 262 7.22 13.16 -0.07
N LEU A 263 8.17 13.88 0.53
CA LEU A 263 9.59 13.58 0.44
C LEU A 263 10.02 12.90 1.74
N LEU A 264 10.63 11.73 1.59
CA LEU A 264 11.18 10.88 2.63
C LEU A 264 12.70 11.04 2.61
N VAL A 265 13.31 11.27 3.77
CA VAL A 265 14.77 11.29 3.92
C VAL A 265 15.17 10.28 4.98
N ILE A 266 15.84 9.22 4.53
CA ILE A 266 16.27 8.07 5.35
C ILE A 266 17.80 8.12 5.40
N PRO A 267 18.45 8.16 6.58
CA PRO A 267 19.90 8.13 6.66
C PRO A 267 20.41 6.77 6.20
N THR A 268 21.64 6.71 5.71
CA THR A 268 22.31 5.45 5.37
C THR A 268 23.11 4.87 6.54
N SER A 269 23.17 5.60 7.66
CA SER A 269 23.90 5.21 8.88
C SER A 269 23.05 5.32 10.13
N TRP A 270 23.28 4.42 11.07
CA TRP A 270 22.54 4.29 12.32
C TRP A 270 23.43 3.87 13.48
N ASN A 271 22.96 4.18 14.69
CA ASN A 271 23.61 3.71 15.90
C ASN A 271 23.26 2.23 16.15
N LEU A 272 24.29 1.38 16.17
CA LEU A 272 24.16 -0.07 16.37
C LEU A 272 23.52 -0.45 17.69
N LYS A 273 23.62 0.41 18.71
CA LYS A 273 22.99 0.20 20.02
C LYS A 273 21.47 0.08 19.91
N ASP A 274 20.88 0.65 18.86
CA ASP A 274 19.44 0.60 18.64
C ASP A 274 18.99 -0.72 17.98
N ILE A 275 19.94 -1.54 17.50
CA ILE A 275 19.68 -2.88 16.97
C ILE A 275 19.85 -3.87 18.12
N GLY A 276 18.74 -4.25 18.77
CA GLY A 276 18.78 -5.19 19.91
C GLY A 276 19.14 -6.63 19.55
N ASP A 277 18.87 -7.04 18.31
CA ASP A 277 19.12 -8.40 17.80
C ASP A 277 20.59 -8.54 17.36
N ALA A 278 21.36 -9.37 18.06
CA ALA A 278 22.79 -9.55 17.80
C ALA A 278 23.08 -10.15 16.41
N TYR A 279 22.23 -11.07 15.93
CA TYR A 279 22.38 -11.66 14.61
C TYR A 279 22.09 -10.62 13.52
N LYS A 280 21.04 -9.81 13.66
CA LYS A 280 20.82 -8.70 12.70
C LYS A 280 21.92 -7.66 12.78
N ARG A 281 22.41 -7.35 14.00
CA ARG A 281 23.51 -6.42 14.19
C ARG A 281 24.76 -6.87 13.43
N SER A 282 25.03 -8.17 13.34
CA SER A 282 26.19 -8.69 12.60
C SER A 282 26.15 -8.45 11.09
N TYR A 283 24.95 -8.28 10.51
CA TYR A 283 24.82 -7.90 9.09
C TYR A 283 25.04 -6.40 8.84
N TYR A 284 24.97 -5.57 9.87
CA TYR A 284 25.04 -4.11 9.76
C TYR A 284 26.15 -3.53 10.63
N GLU A 285 27.20 -4.30 10.95
CA GLU A 285 28.22 -3.98 11.96
C GLU A 285 28.97 -2.67 11.74
N SER A 286 29.03 -2.16 10.52
CA SER A 286 29.61 -0.85 10.22
C SER A 286 28.74 0.32 10.74
N GLY A 287 27.50 0.06 11.15
CA GLY A 287 26.49 1.08 11.44
C GLY A 287 26.06 1.84 10.20
N ARG A 288 26.34 1.32 9.00
CA ARG A 288 26.06 1.98 7.72
C ARG A 288 25.73 0.95 6.65
N LEU A 289 24.85 1.31 5.70
CA LEU A 289 24.66 0.48 4.51
C LEU A 289 25.97 0.36 3.73
N SER A 290 26.31 -0.87 3.34
CA SER A 290 27.41 -1.13 2.41
C SER A 290 27.09 -0.60 1.02
N GLU A 291 28.11 -0.45 0.17
CA GLU A 291 27.85 -0.21 -1.26
C GLU A 291 27.05 -1.37 -1.85
N GLY A 292 26.09 -1.07 -2.72
CA GLY A 292 25.18 -2.08 -3.24
C GLY A 292 23.96 -1.51 -3.93
N VAL A 293 23.05 -2.41 -4.30
CA VAL A 293 21.75 -2.06 -4.88
C VAL A 293 20.66 -2.34 -3.86
N TYR A 294 19.83 -1.34 -3.63
CA TYR A 294 18.78 -1.36 -2.63
C TYR A 294 17.47 -0.87 -3.22
N SER A 295 16.38 -1.10 -2.51
CA SER A 295 15.07 -0.53 -2.81
C SER A 295 14.41 0.05 -1.59
N VAL A 296 13.54 1.04 -1.80
CA VAL A 296 12.72 1.64 -0.75
C VAL A 296 11.30 1.12 -0.88
N SER A 297 10.93 0.12 -0.10
CA SER A 297 9.62 -0.52 -0.15
C SER A 297 8.63 0.11 0.82
N THR A 298 7.48 0.51 0.31
CA THR A 298 6.29 0.80 1.14
C THR A 298 5.01 0.54 0.34
N LEU A 299 3.86 0.72 1.01
CA LEU A 299 2.55 0.47 0.45
C LEU A 299 1.74 1.75 0.43
N MET A 300 1.14 2.06 -0.71
CA MET A 300 0.17 3.12 -0.88
C MET A 300 -1.25 2.59 -0.66
N GLU A 301 -2.10 3.41 -0.05
CA GLU A 301 -3.51 3.14 0.17
C GLU A 301 -4.35 4.29 -0.41
N ILE A 302 -5.39 3.94 -1.14
CA ILE A 302 -6.45 4.86 -1.57
C ILE A 302 -7.76 4.33 -1.01
N GLU A 303 -8.51 5.18 -0.34
CA GLU A 303 -9.86 4.87 0.11
C GLU A 303 -10.85 5.45 -0.90
N LEU A 304 -11.70 4.57 -1.42
CA LEU A 304 -12.79 4.90 -2.32
C LEU A 304 -14.10 4.69 -1.58
N GLU A 305 -15.06 5.58 -1.80
CA GLU A 305 -16.39 5.47 -1.23
C GLU A 305 -17.46 5.68 -2.28
N ALA A 306 -18.56 4.95 -2.14
CA ALA A 306 -19.74 5.14 -2.96
C ALA A 306 -21.01 4.86 -2.14
N GLU A 307 -21.99 5.74 -2.25
CA GLU A 307 -23.30 5.56 -1.63
C GLU A 307 -24.24 4.75 -2.54
N PHE A 308 -25.12 3.95 -1.94
CA PHE A 308 -26.15 3.21 -2.64
C PHE A 308 -27.42 3.08 -1.81
N ARG A 309 -28.52 2.72 -2.46
CA ARG A 309 -29.80 2.47 -1.80
C ARG A 309 -30.28 1.06 -2.14
N LEU A 310 -30.58 0.29 -1.09
CA LEU A 310 -31.34 -0.95 -1.22
C LEU A 310 -32.83 -0.63 -1.08
N LYS A 311 -33.62 -1.17 -2.01
CA LYS A 311 -35.08 -1.00 -2.09
C LYS A 311 -35.79 -2.28 -1.72
#